data_AF-A0A176U2K3-F1
#
_entry.id   AF-A0A176U2K3-F1
#
_cell.length_a   1.000
_cell.length_b   1.000
_cell.length_c   1.000
_cell.angle_alpha   90.00
_cell.angle_beta   90.00
_cell.angle_gamma   90.00
#
_symmetry.space_group_name_H-M   'P 1'
#
loop_
_entity.id
_entity.type
_entity.pdbx_description
1 polymer ?
#
loop_
_entity_poly.entity_id
_entity_poly.type
_entity_poly.pdbx_seq_one_letter_code
_entity_poly.pdbx_strand_id
1 'polypeptide(L)'
;MKKENLGSVKALKKQLGAAVAMVCVAAVALGSSTYAWFVNNTMVKTTGADVSASAAYALLISEGADGAATGWVTTHTMANDKNLAMVPVSTTGKSTTTPMTFWKSNEWATVGDDGAKQSLVNTYSTTTANTEYLTETFQIKASQACNLYLDQDTVINATGADKTTSTLDKTLRVALVVTDTNGYNKTFFYQIDGEKGNGTANTTNGTADGVTKAVKDGSKSGIEALDVISTDNMSADSKVPVLTTVNATSSALVEKTAATTAKVDTLYSFANPEDVCTVTAYIWMEGCDEDCTAANITTLTGEANKINAVFGFCAGATN
;
A
#
# COMPACT_ATOMS: atom_id res chain seq x y z
N MET A 1 -19.12 -32.16 -121.51
CA MET A 1 -19.82 -31.16 -120.66
C MET A 1 -20.57 -31.94 -119.58
N LYS A 2 -20.21 -31.83 -118.28
CA LYS A 2 -20.75 -30.86 -117.28
C LYS A 2 -22.29 -30.95 -117.21
N LYS A 3 -22.97 -31.15 -116.08
CA LYS A 3 -22.73 -31.13 -114.61
C LYS A 3 -23.65 -32.24 -114.03
N GLU A 4 -23.45 -32.81 -112.86
CA GLU A 4 -24.00 -32.28 -111.60
C GLU A 4 -23.53 -33.16 -110.43
N ASN A 5 -22.60 -32.64 -109.62
CA ASN A 5 -22.25 -33.19 -108.30
C ASN A 5 -22.20 -32.06 -107.25
N LEU A 6 -23.07 -31.05 -107.41
CA LEU A 6 -23.09 -29.85 -106.56
C LEU A 6 -24.07 -29.94 -105.37
N GLY A 7 -24.86 -31.02 -105.26
CA GLY A 7 -25.82 -31.21 -104.16
C GLY A 7 -25.19 -31.68 -102.84
N SER A 8 -24.17 -32.55 -102.90
CA SER A 8 -23.59 -33.21 -101.72
C SER A 8 -22.71 -32.27 -100.87
N VAL A 9 -21.90 -31.41 -101.50
CA VAL A 9 -20.98 -30.51 -100.78
C VAL A 9 -21.72 -29.41 -100.00
N LYS A 10 -22.87 -28.94 -100.49
CA LYS A 10 -23.66 -27.89 -99.80
C LYS A 10 -24.29 -28.41 -98.51
N ALA A 11 -24.76 -29.66 -98.50
CA ALA A 11 -25.29 -30.30 -97.29
C ALA A 11 -24.19 -30.55 -96.25
N LEU A 12 -23.02 -31.03 -96.68
CA LEU A 12 -21.86 -31.23 -95.80
C LEU A 12 -21.39 -29.93 -95.13
N LYS A 13 -21.33 -28.83 -95.90
CA LYS A 13 -20.95 -27.50 -95.35
C LYS A 13 -21.95 -26.97 -94.33
N LYS A 14 -23.24 -27.26 -94.49
CA LYS A 14 -24.29 -26.86 -93.54
C LYS A 14 -24.21 -27.65 -92.23
N GLN A 15 -23.90 -28.94 -92.30
CA GLN A 15 -23.63 -29.81 -91.15
C GLN A 15 -22.36 -29.38 -90.39
N LEU A 16 -21.29 -29.05 -91.12
CA LEU A 16 -20.04 -28.57 -90.52
C LEU A 16 -20.22 -27.23 -89.78
N GLY A 17 -20.97 -26.29 -90.36
CA GLY A 17 -21.29 -25.02 -89.70
C GLY A 17 -22.10 -25.19 -88.41
N ALA A 18 -23.05 -26.13 -88.40
CA ALA A 18 -23.82 -26.46 -87.20
C ALA A 18 -22.96 -27.13 -86.11
N ALA A 19 -22.03 -28.01 -86.50
CA ALA A 19 -21.10 -28.65 -85.56
C ALA A 19 -20.15 -27.62 -84.90
N VAL A 20 -19.61 -26.67 -85.67
CA VAL A 20 -18.75 -25.60 -85.13
C VAL A 20 -19.52 -24.72 -84.15
N ALA A 21 -20.77 -24.37 -84.46
CA ALA A 21 -21.63 -23.60 -83.54
C ALA A 21 -21.88 -24.35 -82.22
N MET A 22 -22.14 -25.65 -82.27
CA MET A 22 -22.33 -26.49 -81.07
C MET A 22 -21.06 -26.58 -80.21
N VAL A 23 -19.88 -26.62 -80.82
CA VAL A 23 -18.58 -26.60 -80.10
C VAL A 23 -18.36 -25.26 -79.40
N CYS A 24 -18.70 -24.13 -80.03
CA CYS A 24 -18.61 -22.82 -79.39
C CYS A 24 -19.57 -22.71 -78.19
N VAL A 25 -20.79 -23.23 -78.30
CA VAL A 25 -21.76 -23.26 -77.19
C VAL A 25 -21.25 -24.15 -76.04
N ALA A 26 -20.70 -25.32 -76.33
CA ALA A 26 -20.11 -26.20 -75.33
C ALA A 26 -18.88 -25.57 -74.65
N ALA A 27 -18.03 -24.86 -75.40
CA ALA A 27 -16.87 -24.16 -74.84
C ALA A 27 -17.28 -23.00 -73.91
N VAL A 28 -18.33 -22.25 -74.26
CA VAL A 28 -18.88 -21.19 -73.40
C VAL A 28 -19.53 -21.79 -72.14
N ALA A 29 -20.26 -22.89 -72.28
CA ALA A 29 -20.86 -23.60 -71.14
C ALA A 29 -19.78 -24.12 -70.17
N LEU A 30 -18.75 -24.80 -70.68
CA LEU A 30 -17.62 -25.29 -69.87
C LEU A 30 -16.85 -24.14 -69.23
N GLY A 31 -16.61 -23.04 -69.94
CA GLY A 31 -15.97 -21.84 -69.39
C GLY A 31 -16.80 -21.19 -68.28
N SER A 32 -18.13 -21.13 -68.42
CA SER A 32 -19.02 -20.57 -67.39
C SER A 32 -19.13 -21.46 -66.13
N SER A 33 -19.03 -22.78 -66.26
CA SER A 33 -19.02 -23.70 -65.12
C SER A 33 -17.75 -23.63 -64.27
N THR A 34 -16.60 -23.27 -64.88
CA THR A 34 -15.36 -23.06 -64.13
C THR A 34 -15.37 -21.75 -63.33
N TYR A 35 -16.05 -20.71 -63.79
CA TYR A 35 -16.17 -19.43 -63.07
C TYR A 35 -17.13 -19.50 -61.86
N ALA A 36 -18.12 -20.40 -61.89
CA ALA A 36 -19.07 -20.55 -60.78
C ALA A 36 -18.48 -21.29 -59.55
N TRP A 37 -17.44 -22.10 -59.74
CA TRP A 37 -16.76 -22.79 -58.63
C TRP A 37 -15.83 -21.87 -57.83
N PHE A 38 -15.38 -20.76 -58.42
CA PHE A 38 -14.54 -19.75 -57.77
C PHE A 38 -15.35 -18.56 -57.23
N VAL A 39 -16.66 -18.71 -57.00
CA VAL A 39 -17.41 -17.71 -56.23
C VAL A 39 -17.04 -17.88 -54.77
N ASN A 40 -16.00 -17.12 -54.40
CA ASN A 40 -15.52 -16.88 -53.05
C ASN A 40 -16.67 -16.81 -52.04
N ASN A 41 -16.44 -17.43 -50.89
CA ASN A 41 -17.10 -17.00 -49.67
C ASN A 41 -16.72 -15.52 -49.44
N THR A 42 -17.58 -14.57 -49.83
CA THR A 42 -17.29 -13.12 -49.79
C THR A 42 -17.36 -12.54 -48.38
N MET A 43 -17.55 -13.38 -47.37
CA MET A 43 -17.54 -12.98 -45.97
C MET A 43 -16.91 -14.07 -45.11
N VAL A 44 -15.72 -13.78 -44.61
CA VAL A 44 -15.14 -14.48 -43.46
C VAL A 44 -15.42 -13.61 -42.24
N LYS A 45 -16.18 -14.14 -41.28
CA LYS A 45 -16.37 -13.49 -39.98
C LYS A 45 -15.37 -14.06 -39.00
N THR A 46 -14.74 -13.22 -38.20
CA THR A 46 -14.10 -13.68 -36.96
C THR A 46 -15.21 -13.94 -35.95
N THR A 47 -15.13 -15.01 -35.17
CA THR A 47 -15.85 -15.08 -33.89
C THR A 47 -15.24 -14.06 -32.93
N GLY A 48 -16.04 -13.52 -32.02
CA GLY A 48 -15.60 -12.50 -31.06
C GLY A 48 -14.37 -12.95 -30.28
N ALA A 49 -13.48 -12.00 -29.99
CA ALA A 49 -12.38 -12.21 -29.06
C ALA A 49 -12.85 -11.77 -27.68
N ASP A 50 -12.78 -12.66 -26.69
CA ASP A 50 -12.90 -12.28 -25.28
C ASP A 50 -11.62 -11.52 -24.90
N VAL A 51 -11.68 -10.20 -24.96
CA VAL A 51 -10.58 -9.33 -24.56
C VAL A 51 -10.81 -8.95 -23.09
N SER A 52 -10.15 -9.64 -22.17
CA SER A 52 -10.09 -9.23 -20.78
C SER A 52 -9.11 -8.05 -20.64
N ALA A 53 -9.64 -6.84 -20.49
CA ALA A 53 -8.83 -5.69 -20.08
C ALA A 53 -8.81 -5.65 -18.55
N SER A 54 -7.69 -6.07 -17.95
CA SER A 54 -7.38 -5.79 -16.54
C SER A 54 -6.64 -4.46 -16.49
N ALA A 55 -7.11 -3.50 -15.69
CA ALA A 55 -6.26 -2.39 -15.29
C ALA A 55 -5.12 -3.00 -14.45
N ALA A 56 -3.87 -2.89 -14.93
CA ALA A 56 -2.70 -3.40 -14.23
C ALA A 56 -2.38 -2.51 -13.01
N TYR A 57 -3.19 -2.63 -11.95
CA TYR A 57 -2.82 -2.07 -10.66
C TYR A 57 -1.65 -2.88 -10.12
N ALA A 58 -0.52 -2.23 -9.87
CA ALA A 58 0.65 -2.90 -9.30
C ALA A 58 0.36 -3.43 -7.89
N LEU A 59 -0.54 -2.77 -7.15
CA LEU A 59 -0.92 -3.11 -5.78
C LEU A 59 -2.45 -3.14 -5.61
N LEU A 60 -2.91 -4.04 -4.76
CA LEU A 60 -4.27 -4.12 -4.22
C LEU A 60 -4.18 -4.18 -2.70
N ILE A 61 -5.20 -3.67 -2.01
CA ILE A 61 -5.34 -3.74 -0.55
C ILE A 61 -6.57 -4.57 -0.21
N SER A 62 -6.55 -5.32 0.89
CA SER A 62 -7.72 -6.09 1.33
C SER A 62 -8.83 -5.16 1.83
N GLU A 63 -10.09 -5.57 1.65
CA GLU A 63 -11.25 -4.82 2.18
C GLU A 63 -11.38 -4.92 3.72
N GLY A 64 -10.85 -5.98 4.32
CA GLY A 64 -10.70 -6.13 5.77
C GLY A 64 -9.31 -6.63 6.13
N ALA A 65 -9.16 -7.29 7.27
CA ALA A 65 -7.86 -7.79 7.73
C ALA A 65 -7.28 -8.93 6.89
N ASP A 66 -8.12 -9.69 6.19
CA ASP A 66 -7.73 -10.84 5.35
C ASP A 66 -8.38 -10.75 3.96
N GLY A 67 -7.57 -10.45 2.95
CA GLY A 67 -8.02 -10.28 1.57
C GLY A 67 -8.53 -11.56 0.93
N ALA A 68 -8.14 -12.74 1.43
CA ALA A 68 -8.71 -14.00 0.95
C ALA A 68 -10.17 -14.16 1.37
N ALA A 69 -10.54 -13.62 2.54
CA ALA A 69 -11.89 -13.69 3.08
C ALA A 69 -12.77 -12.51 2.62
N THR A 70 -12.21 -11.31 2.53
CA THR A 70 -12.97 -10.08 2.26
C THR A 70 -12.90 -9.61 0.83
N GLY A 71 -11.94 -10.10 0.04
CA GLY A 71 -11.67 -9.59 -1.30
C GLY A 71 -10.64 -8.47 -1.33
N TRP A 72 -10.29 -8.08 -2.56
CA TRP A 72 -9.22 -7.14 -2.88
C TRP A 72 -9.80 -5.90 -3.55
N VAL A 73 -9.40 -4.73 -3.05
CA VAL A 73 -9.87 -3.41 -3.47
C VAL A 73 -8.67 -2.48 -3.69
N THR A 74 -8.92 -1.25 -4.14
CA THR A 74 -7.89 -0.21 -4.30
C THR A 74 -7.88 0.79 -3.15
N THR A 75 -8.82 0.68 -2.21
CA THR A 75 -8.95 1.58 -1.06
C THR A 75 -9.51 0.80 0.12
N HIS A 76 -8.80 0.85 1.25
CA HIS A 76 -9.24 0.30 2.53
C HIS A 76 -9.79 1.42 3.42
N THR A 77 -10.94 1.18 4.05
CA THR A 77 -11.46 2.10 5.07
C THR A 77 -11.12 1.52 6.44
N MET A 78 -10.33 2.25 7.23
CA MET A 78 -9.99 1.81 8.58
C MET A 78 -11.25 1.67 9.43
N ALA A 79 -11.35 0.59 10.21
CA ALA A 79 -12.58 0.23 10.91
C ALA A 79 -12.94 1.16 12.09
N ASN A 80 -11.98 1.91 12.64
CA ASN A 80 -12.20 2.74 13.82
C ASN A 80 -12.78 4.12 13.46
N ASP A 81 -14.09 4.29 13.67
CA ASP A 81 -14.85 5.53 13.44
C ASP A 81 -14.99 6.42 14.69
N LYS A 82 -14.28 6.08 15.78
CA LYS A 82 -14.43 6.72 17.10
C LYS A 82 -13.32 7.72 17.38
N ASN A 83 -13.69 8.80 18.09
CA ASN A 83 -12.72 9.62 18.82
C ASN A 83 -12.08 8.76 19.92
N LEU A 84 -10.81 8.42 19.77
CA LEU A 84 -10.07 7.63 20.75
C LEU A 84 -9.71 8.47 21.97
N ALA A 85 -9.80 7.87 23.16
CA ALA A 85 -9.32 8.46 24.41
C ALA A 85 -7.83 8.16 24.58
N MET A 86 -7.02 8.63 23.64
CA MET A 86 -5.59 8.39 23.63
C MET A 86 -4.93 9.00 24.86
N VAL A 87 -3.99 8.24 25.43
CA VAL A 87 -3.15 8.69 26.54
C VAL A 87 -1.69 8.49 26.17
N PRO A 88 -0.76 9.21 26.81
CA PRO A 88 0.66 8.97 26.60
C PRO A 88 1.02 7.52 26.99
N VAL A 89 1.70 6.83 26.09
CA VAL A 89 2.12 5.43 26.26
C VAL A 89 3.58 5.24 25.85
N SER A 90 4.19 4.22 26.43
CA SER A 90 5.50 3.69 26.06
C SER A 90 5.34 2.44 25.19
N THR A 91 6.24 2.21 24.23
CA THR A 91 6.32 0.94 23.49
C THR A 91 7.76 0.52 23.21
N THR A 92 8.05 -0.77 23.38
CA THR A 92 9.36 -1.36 23.04
C THR A 92 9.55 -1.58 21.54
N GLY A 93 8.52 -1.30 20.73
CA GLY A 93 8.53 -1.66 19.32
C GLY A 93 8.54 -3.16 19.12
N LYS A 94 9.35 -3.62 18.17
CA LYS A 94 9.41 -5.02 17.74
C LYS A 94 9.76 -5.97 18.88
N SER A 95 9.04 -7.08 18.94
CA SER A 95 9.59 -8.39 19.33
C SER A 95 9.41 -9.32 18.12
N THR A 96 10.40 -10.16 17.80
CA THR A 96 10.40 -11.01 16.58
C THR A 96 9.22 -11.98 16.51
N THR A 97 8.50 -12.17 17.62
CA THR A 97 7.43 -13.16 17.78
C THR A 97 6.13 -12.59 18.30
N THR A 98 6.06 -11.31 18.70
CA THR A 98 4.85 -10.74 19.31
C THR A 98 4.51 -9.36 18.75
N PRO A 99 3.21 -9.01 18.68
CA PRO A 99 2.78 -7.65 18.40
C PRO A 99 3.41 -6.62 19.34
N MET A 100 3.41 -5.36 18.93
CA MET A 100 3.83 -4.25 19.78
C MET A 100 2.96 -4.19 21.04
N THR A 101 3.60 -3.95 22.17
CA THR A 101 2.91 -3.73 23.44
C THR A 101 3.04 -2.27 23.86
N PHE A 102 2.02 -1.79 24.57
CA PHE A 102 1.92 -0.42 25.01
C PHE A 102 1.60 -0.34 26.49
N TRP A 103 2.30 0.54 27.20
CA TRP A 103 2.18 0.73 28.64
C TRP A 103 1.91 2.19 28.96
N LYS A 104 0.89 2.45 29.78
CA LYS A 104 0.50 3.79 30.22
C LYS A 104 0.87 4.04 31.67
N SER A 105 0.98 5.30 32.06
CA SER A 105 1.12 5.65 33.48
C SER A 105 -0.05 5.13 34.32
N ASN A 106 0.24 4.68 35.54
CA ASN A 106 -0.78 4.23 36.49
C ASN A 106 -0.76 5.07 37.77
N GLU A 107 0.43 5.27 38.35
CA GLU A 107 0.60 6.07 39.56
C GLU A 107 1.80 7.00 39.42
N TRP A 108 1.68 8.22 39.96
CA TRP A 108 2.75 9.22 39.98
C TRP A 108 3.29 9.39 41.40
N ALA A 109 4.60 9.57 41.51
CA ALA A 109 5.29 9.84 42.76
C ALA A 109 6.09 11.15 42.67
N THR A 110 6.29 11.79 43.81
CA THR A 110 7.25 12.89 43.94
C THR A 110 8.60 12.33 44.37
N VAL A 111 9.65 12.61 43.60
CA VAL A 111 11.03 12.20 43.89
C VAL A 111 11.94 13.42 44.02
N GLY A 112 12.95 13.31 44.87
CA GLY A 112 13.97 14.34 45.09
C GLY A 112 13.83 15.08 46.44
N ASP A 113 14.92 15.74 46.83
CA ASP A 113 14.99 16.55 48.05
C ASP A 113 14.36 17.94 47.85
N ASP A 114 14.16 18.67 48.95
CA ASP A 114 13.50 19.98 48.92
C ASP A 114 14.28 20.98 48.05
N GLY A 115 13.62 21.48 46.99
CA GLY A 115 14.20 22.34 45.95
C GLY A 115 14.44 21.67 44.58
N ALA A 116 14.39 20.33 44.49
CA ALA A 116 14.56 19.56 43.24
C ALA A 116 13.48 18.48 43.04
N LYS A 117 12.29 18.68 43.63
CA LYS A 117 11.15 17.76 43.55
C LYS A 117 10.66 17.64 42.10
N GLN A 118 10.60 16.41 41.59
CA GLN A 118 10.05 16.08 40.28
C GLN A 118 8.89 15.10 40.45
N SER A 119 7.87 15.24 39.60
CA SER A 119 6.78 14.25 39.51
C SER A 119 7.13 13.25 38.40
N LEU A 120 7.29 11.98 38.76
CA LEU A 120 7.59 10.89 37.83
C LEU A 120 6.55 9.78 37.97
N VAL A 121 6.33 9.02 36.90
CA VAL A 121 5.49 7.83 36.91
C VAL A 121 6.18 6.73 37.72
N ASN A 122 5.51 6.32 38.80
CA ASN A 122 5.96 5.30 39.75
C ASN A 122 5.65 3.87 39.27
N THR A 123 4.44 3.67 38.74
CA THR A 123 3.97 2.38 38.22
C THR A 123 3.25 2.56 36.89
N TYR A 124 3.22 1.50 36.07
CA TYR A 124 2.56 1.51 34.77
C TYR A 124 1.48 0.42 34.70
N SER A 125 0.59 0.53 33.73
CA SER A 125 -0.49 -0.42 33.49
C SER A 125 -0.64 -0.75 32.00
N THR A 126 -1.34 -1.84 31.71
CA THR A 126 -1.66 -2.24 30.34
C THR A 126 -2.60 -1.24 29.69
N THR A 127 -2.61 -1.27 28.36
CA THR A 127 -3.46 -0.43 27.52
C THR A 127 -4.44 -1.30 26.74
N THR A 128 -5.39 -0.63 26.09
CA THR A 128 -6.51 -1.18 25.35
C THR A 128 -6.40 -0.66 23.93
N ALA A 129 -6.20 -1.59 22.99
CA ALA A 129 -6.21 -1.32 21.56
C ALA A 129 -7.52 -0.61 21.14
N ASN A 130 -7.41 0.32 20.20
CA ASN A 130 -8.53 1.12 19.69
C ASN A 130 -9.31 1.86 20.79
N THR A 131 -8.62 2.24 21.86
CA THR A 131 -9.09 3.17 22.89
C THR A 131 -7.97 4.12 23.27
N GLU A 132 -6.82 3.59 23.67
CA GLU A 132 -5.67 4.37 24.15
C GLU A 132 -4.58 4.54 23.09
N TYR A 133 -4.58 3.67 22.08
CA TYR A 133 -3.83 3.77 20.85
C TYR A 133 -4.68 3.18 19.71
N LEU A 134 -4.43 3.60 18.47
CA LEU A 134 -5.07 3.03 17.29
C LEU A 134 -4.25 1.85 16.78
N THR A 135 -4.92 0.78 16.36
CA THR A 135 -4.30 -0.29 15.58
C THR A 135 -5.25 -0.79 14.50
N GLU A 136 -4.72 -0.96 13.30
CA GLU A 136 -5.46 -1.46 12.14
C GLU A 136 -4.58 -2.46 11.38
N THR A 137 -5.18 -3.56 10.93
CA THR A 137 -4.50 -4.57 10.13
C THR A 137 -5.18 -4.72 8.78
N PHE A 138 -4.37 -4.73 7.72
CA PHE A 138 -4.80 -5.01 6.35
C PHE A 138 -3.68 -5.72 5.59
N GLN A 139 -4.02 -6.37 4.48
CA GLN A 139 -3.09 -7.02 3.58
C GLN A 139 -2.89 -6.19 2.32
N ILE A 140 -1.68 -6.21 1.78
CA ILE A 140 -1.34 -5.64 0.48
C ILE A 140 -0.86 -6.76 -0.41
N LYS A 141 -1.42 -6.84 -1.62
CA LYS A 141 -1.07 -7.82 -2.65
C LYS A 141 -0.50 -7.13 -3.86
N ALA A 142 0.58 -7.68 -4.42
CA ALA A 142 1.14 -7.19 -5.66
C ALA A 142 0.68 -8.02 -6.87
N SER A 143 0.49 -7.36 -8.02
CA SER A 143 0.22 -8.06 -9.29
C SER A 143 1.50 -8.43 -10.07
N GLN A 144 2.65 -7.98 -9.59
CA GLN A 144 3.97 -8.21 -10.17
C GLN A 144 5.07 -8.03 -9.12
N ALA A 145 6.29 -8.47 -9.44
CA ALA A 145 7.46 -8.16 -8.63
C ALA A 145 7.64 -6.63 -8.51
N CYS A 146 7.69 -6.15 -7.27
CA CYS A 146 7.85 -4.73 -6.96
C CYS A 146 8.24 -4.53 -5.49
N ASN A 147 8.72 -3.33 -5.19
CA ASN A 147 8.94 -2.88 -3.81
C ASN A 147 7.77 -2.03 -3.34
N LEU A 148 7.38 -2.19 -2.09
CA LEU A 148 6.33 -1.43 -1.41
C LEU A 148 6.92 -0.25 -0.64
N TYR A 149 6.31 0.91 -0.82
CA TYR A 149 6.68 2.16 -0.14
C TYR A 149 5.44 2.90 0.37
N LEU A 150 5.64 3.80 1.33
CA LEU A 150 4.67 4.85 1.61
C LEU A 150 4.65 5.87 0.45
N ASP A 151 3.44 6.28 0.07
CA ASP A 151 3.16 7.26 -0.99
C ASP A 151 2.79 8.64 -0.42
N GLN A 152 2.91 9.68 -1.25
CA GLN A 152 2.68 11.10 -0.90
C GLN A 152 1.30 11.36 -0.33
N ASP A 153 0.34 10.49 -0.60
CA ASP A 153 -1.02 10.59 -0.06
C ASP A 153 -1.10 10.08 1.40
N THR A 154 0.02 9.63 2.01
CA THR A 154 0.11 9.36 3.45
C THR A 154 -0.01 10.67 4.23
N VAL A 155 -1.10 10.80 4.99
CA VAL A 155 -1.44 12.01 5.74
C VAL A 155 -1.91 11.63 7.12
N ILE A 156 -1.18 12.06 8.15
CA ILE A 156 -1.56 11.81 9.55
C ILE A 156 -1.46 13.15 10.27
N ASN A 157 -2.60 13.71 10.64
CA ASN A 157 -2.68 15.02 11.27
C ASN A 157 -3.86 15.10 12.24
N ALA A 158 -3.75 15.98 13.23
CA ALA A 158 -4.86 16.38 14.07
C ALA A 158 -5.94 17.11 13.26
N THR A 159 -7.19 16.68 13.38
CA THR A 159 -8.35 17.33 12.74
C THR A 159 -9.00 18.32 13.71
N GLY A 160 -9.13 19.58 13.28
CA GLY A 160 -9.76 20.64 14.08
C GLY A 160 -8.80 21.63 14.75
N ALA A 161 -7.51 21.50 14.48
CA ALA A 161 -6.49 22.39 14.99
C ALA A 161 -6.06 23.43 13.96
N ASP A 162 -6.07 24.70 14.34
CA ASP A 162 -5.06 25.61 13.82
C ASP A 162 -3.69 25.08 14.26
N LYS A 163 -2.79 24.75 13.32
CA LYS A 163 -1.42 24.26 13.59
C LYS A 163 -0.62 25.21 14.50
N THR A 164 -1.05 26.47 14.63
CA THR A 164 -0.44 27.43 15.56
C THR A 164 -0.87 27.24 17.02
N THR A 165 -1.93 26.46 17.30
CA THR A 165 -2.51 26.29 18.66
C THR A 165 -2.58 24.84 19.14
N SER A 166 -2.74 23.85 18.26
CA SER A 166 -2.63 22.44 18.64
C SER A 166 -1.26 21.88 18.34
N THR A 167 -0.71 21.18 19.32
CA THR A 167 0.55 20.46 19.23
C THR A 167 0.32 18.95 19.26
N LEU A 168 -0.90 18.46 19.02
CA LEU A 168 -1.21 17.03 19.12
C LEU A 168 -0.29 16.21 18.21
N ASP A 169 -0.03 16.69 16.98
CA ASP A 169 0.88 16.07 16.02
C ASP A 169 2.30 15.89 16.57
N LYS A 170 2.76 16.81 17.43
CA LYS A 170 4.06 16.73 18.12
C LYS A 170 4.15 15.60 19.13
N THR A 171 3.02 15.02 19.51
CA THR A 171 2.95 13.90 20.46
C THR A 171 2.74 12.56 19.77
N LEU A 172 2.39 12.57 18.48
CA LEU A 172 1.99 11.37 17.77
C LEU A 172 3.18 10.63 17.17
N ARG A 173 3.10 9.31 17.26
CA ARG A 173 3.96 8.39 16.56
C ARG A 173 3.17 7.36 15.80
N VAL A 174 3.81 6.84 14.77
CA VAL A 174 3.28 5.84 13.87
C VAL A 174 4.23 4.68 13.79
N ALA A 175 3.69 3.47 13.76
CA ALA A 175 4.45 2.29 13.44
C ALA A 175 3.75 1.46 12.37
N LEU A 176 4.54 0.89 11.46
CA LEU A 176 4.09 -0.09 10.49
C LEU A 176 4.85 -1.38 10.74
N VAL A 177 4.14 -2.40 11.21
CA VAL A 177 4.69 -3.76 11.36
C VAL A 177 4.27 -4.56 10.14
N VAL A 178 5.26 -4.98 9.37
CA VAL A 178 5.10 -5.77 8.15
C VAL A 178 5.40 -7.23 8.47
N THR A 179 4.47 -8.12 8.14
CA THR A 179 4.63 -9.57 8.23
C THR A 179 4.28 -10.23 6.89
N ASP A 180 4.79 -11.43 6.69
CA ASP A 180 4.47 -12.28 5.54
C ASP A 180 4.18 -13.72 5.98
N THR A 181 4.13 -14.65 5.04
CA THR A 181 3.85 -16.07 5.31
C THR A 181 4.90 -16.74 6.20
N ASN A 182 6.11 -16.18 6.31
CA ASN A 182 7.17 -16.64 7.19
C ASN A 182 7.13 -15.95 8.58
N GLY A 183 6.16 -15.07 8.81
CA GLY A 183 5.98 -14.33 10.05
C GLY A 183 6.54 -12.91 9.96
N TYR A 184 7.22 -12.47 11.01
CA TYR A 184 7.76 -11.11 11.10
C TYR A 184 8.71 -10.78 9.94
N ASN A 185 8.53 -9.61 9.32
CA ASN A 185 9.45 -9.09 8.31
C ASN A 185 10.20 -7.82 8.78
N LYS A 186 9.49 -6.71 9.01
CA LYS A 186 10.08 -5.41 9.39
C LYS A 186 9.12 -4.57 10.24
N THR A 187 9.66 -3.62 11.01
CA THR A 187 8.93 -2.62 11.79
C THR A 187 9.52 -1.24 11.54
N PHE A 188 8.70 -0.31 11.11
CA PHE A 188 9.08 1.07 10.83
C PHE A 188 8.42 2.01 11.83
N PHE A 189 9.19 2.91 12.43
CA PHE A 189 8.66 3.94 13.32
C PHE A 189 8.81 5.31 12.66
N TYR A 190 7.83 6.18 12.88
CA TYR A 190 7.85 7.56 12.42
C TYR A 190 7.30 8.52 13.47
N GLN A 191 7.93 9.67 13.60
CA GLN A 191 7.37 10.85 14.26
C GLN A 191 6.49 11.58 13.24
N ILE A 192 5.34 12.11 13.67
CA ILE A 192 4.48 12.91 12.79
C ILE A 192 5.01 14.32 12.60
N ASP A 193 5.50 14.92 13.68
CA ASP A 193 6.15 16.23 13.68
C ASP A 193 7.51 16.09 14.37
N GLY A 194 8.56 16.62 13.72
CA GLY A 194 9.94 16.58 14.20
C GLY A 194 10.36 17.80 15.01
N GLU A 195 9.50 18.81 15.13
CA GLU A 195 9.76 19.97 15.95
C GLU A 195 9.62 19.61 17.44
N LYS A 196 10.71 19.77 18.18
CA LYS A 196 10.69 19.64 19.64
C LYS A 196 9.63 20.57 20.23
N GLY A 197 8.75 20.00 21.06
CA GLY A 197 7.79 20.78 21.82
C GLY A 197 8.43 21.65 22.91
N ASN A 198 7.68 22.62 23.43
CA ASN A 198 8.20 23.55 24.44
C ASN A 198 8.26 22.95 25.85
N GLY A 199 7.60 21.81 26.10
CA GLY A 199 7.60 21.13 27.40
C GLY A 199 8.61 19.97 27.48
N THR A 200 9.48 19.97 28.49
CA THR A 200 10.57 18.98 28.68
C THR A 200 10.23 17.87 29.69
N ALA A 201 8.96 17.49 29.83
CA ALA A 201 8.55 16.56 30.89
C ALA A 201 8.66 15.09 30.45
N ASN A 202 9.83 14.46 30.63
CA ASN A 202 9.92 12.99 30.60
C ASN A 202 9.17 12.43 31.82
N THR A 203 8.10 11.70 31.58
CA THR A 203 7.21 11.23 32.64
C THR A 203 7.71 9.95 33.31
N THR A 204 8.81 9.35 32.85
CA THR A 204 9.23 8.03 33.31
C THR A 204 10.19 8.07 34.50
N ASN A 205 9.98 7.20 35.48
CA ASN A 205 10.98 6.91 36.50
C ASN A 205 12.10 6.02 35.90
N GLY A 206 13.25 6.62 35.57
CA GLY A 206 14.43 5.88 35.12
C GLY A 206 15.14 6.47 33.90
N THR A 207 15.61 5.60 33.00
CA THR A 207 16.35 5.99 31.77
C THR A 207 15.57 5.69 30.49
N ALA A 208 14.25 5.46 30.57
CA ALA A 208 13.41 5.41 29.37
C ALA A 208 13.41 6.79 28.73
N ASP A 209 13.77 6.85 27.47
CA ASP A 209 13.85 8.08 26.69
C ASP A 209 12.83 8.07 25.55
N GLY A 210 12.05 7.01 25.39
CA GLY A 210 11.11 6.84 24.28
C GLY A 210 11.79 6.77 22.92
N VAL A 211 13.12 6.78 22.84
CA VAL A 211 13.86 6.81 21.58
C VAL A 211 14.71 5.54 21.43
N THR A 212 15.55 5.23 22.42
CA THR A 212 16.36 4.01 22.49
C THR A 212 15.84 3.02 23.51
N LYS A 213 15.11 3.51 24.51
CA LYS A 213 14.61 2.72 25.64
C LYS A 213 13.15 3.03 25.93
N ALA A 214 12.40 1.97 26.15
CA ALA A 214 10.99 2.01 26.49
C ALA A 214 10.72 1.25 27.79
N VAL A 215 9.60 1.60 28.43
CA VAL A 215 8.96 0.78 29.45
C VAL A 215 8.35 -0.45 28.78
N LYS A 216 8.67 -1.64 29.33
CA LYS A 216 8.24 -2.95 28.79
C LYS A 216 7.35 -3.77 29.71
N ASP A 217 7.31 -3.42 30.98
CA ASP A 217 6.58 -4.16 32.01
C ASP A 217 6.16 -3.17 33.09
N GLY A 218 4.86 -2.91 33.18
CA GLY A 218 4.32 -1.98 34.16
C GLY A 218 4.25 -2.49 35.59
N SER A 219 4.52 -3.78 35.79
CA SER A 219 4.55 -4.42 37.10
C SER A 219 5.90 -4.27 37.81
N LYS A 220 6.94 -3.85 37.07
CA LYS A 220 8.31 -3.72 37.55
C LYS A 220 8.72 -2.26 37.68
N SER A 221 9.75 -1.99 38.48
CA SER A 221 10.30 -0.65 38.68
C SER A 221 11.81 -0.63 38.39
N GLY A 222 12.34 0.53 38.03
CA GLY A 222 13.77 0.69 37.74
C GLY A 222 14.21 0.02 36.44
N ILE A 223 15.46 -0.47 36.39
CA ILE A 223 16.09 -1.01 35.17
C ILE A 223 15.33 -2.23 34.63
N GLU A 224 14.72 -3.04 35.50
CA GLU A 224 14.00 -4.26 35.09
C GLU A 224 12.70 -3.97 34.32
N ALA A 225 12.17 -2.75 34.42
CA ALA A 225 11.00 -2.28 33.69
C ALA A 225 11.34 -1.75 32.29
N LEU A 226 12.63 -1.70 31.91
CA LEU A 226 13.10 -1.10 30.66
C LEU A 226 13.47 -2.15 29.61
N ASP A 227 13.25 -1.83 28.35
CA ASP A 227 13.77 -2.55 27.19
C ASP A 227 14.24 -1.59 26.10
N VAL A 228 14.95 -2.15 25.12
CA VAL A 228 15.40 -1.43 23.94
C VAL A 228 14.25 -1.27 22.96
N ILE A 229 14.12 -0.07 22.39
CA ILE A 229 13.22 0.16 21.26
C ILE A 229 13.86 -0.42 20.00
N SER A 230 13.17 -1.37 19.35
CA SER A 230 13.64 -1.99 18.12
C SER A 230 12.77 -1.62 16.93
N THR A 231 13.38 -0.99 15.92
CA THR A 231 12.78 -0.65 14.62
C THR A 231 13.86 -0.71 13.53
N ASP A 232 13.47 -1.08 12.31
CA ASP A 232 14.34 -1.25 11.15
C ASP A 232 14.74 0.08 10.48
N ASN A 233 14.13 1.21 10.87
CA ASN A 233 14.42 2.53 10.29
C ASN A 233 14.97 3.57 11.28
N MET A 234 15.45 3.15 12.44
CA MET A 234 16.13 4.06 13.39
C MET A 234 17.26 4.82 12.67
N SER A 235 17.32 6.14 12.87
CA SER A 235 18.39 6.96 12.28
C SER A 235 19.74 6.70 12.96
N ALA A 236 20.83 7.08 12.30
CA ALA A 236 22.20 6.92 12.81
C ALA A 236 22.42 7.64 14.15
N ASP A 237 21.69 8.74 14.39
CA ASP A 237 21.75 9.52 15.63
C ASP A 237 20.87 8.92 16.73
N SER A 238 20.39 7.69 16.56
CA SER A 238 19.47 7.02 17.47
C SER A 238 18.22 7.88 17.70
N LYS A 239 17.61 8.38 16.62
CA LYS A 239 16.31 9.06 16.64
C LYS A 239 15.31 8.37 15.72
N VAL A 240 14.04 8.39 16.12
CA VAL A 240 12.94 7.99 15.24
C VAL A 240 12.85 9.01 14.10
N PRO A 241 12.81 8.58 12.82
CA PRO A 241 12.72 9.51 11.71
C PRO A 241 11.37 10.21 11.67
N VAL A 242 11.36 11.45 11.20
CA VAL A 242 10.14 12.23 10.95
C VAL A 242 9.52 11.75 9.63
N LEU A 243 8.20 11.56 9.63
CA LEU A 243 7.42 11.29 8.43
C LEU A 243 7.40 12.53 7.53
N THR A 244 8.47 12.74 6.77
CA THR A 244 8.59 13.86 5.82
C THR A 244 8.17 13.45 4.42
N THR A 245 7.64 14.41 3.66
CA THR A 245 6.97 14.29 2.36
C THR A 245 7.87 13.88 1.18
N VAL A 246 8.82 12.97 1.38
CA VAL A 246 9.41 12.21 0.27
C VAL A 246 8.88 10.79 0.34
N ASN A 247 7.56 10.72 0.28
CA ASN A 247 6.90 9.48 0.00
C ASN A 247 6.98 9.27 -1.51
N ALA A 248 7.31 8.05 -1.95
CA ALA A 248 7.57 7.78 -3.34
C ALA A 248 6.32 8.12 -4.18
N THR A 249 6.47 8.87 -5.26
CA THR A 249 5.34 9.12 -6.17
C THR A 249 5.23 7.93 -7.12
N SER A 250 4.00 7.51 -7.44
CA SER A 250 3.73 6.48 -8.46
C SER A 250 4.38 6.76 -9.82
N SER A 251 4.78 8.01 -10.08
CA SER A 251 5.44 8.48 -11.30
C SER A 251 6.97 8.45 -11.24
N ALA A 252 7.55 8.35 -10.05
CA ALA A 252 8.98 8.20 -9.85
C ALA A 252 9.27 6.76 -9.42
N LEU A 253 9.53 5.89 -10.40
CA LEU A 253 10.47 4.79 -10.20
C LEU A 253 11.70 5.43 -9.56
N VAL A 254 11.93 5.18 -8.26
CA VAL A 254 12.79 5.98 -7.38
C VAL A 254 14.17 6.21 -8.02
N GLU A 255 14.32 7.29 -8.79
CA GLU A 255 15.62 7.73 -9.28
C GLU A 255 16.33 8.35 -8.07
N LYS A 256 17.08 7.49 -7.40
CA LYS A 256 18.15 7.81 -6.47
C LYS A 256 18.97 8.99 -7.01
N THR A 257 18.69 10.21 -6.54
CA THR A 257 19.52 11.36 -6.92
C THR A 257 19.72 12.37 -5.80
N ALA A 258 21.01 12.55 -5.49
CA ALA A 258 21.67 13.71 -4.88
C ALA A 258 21.46 14.01 -3.39
N ALA A 259 22.37 13.45 -2.59
CA ALA A 259 23.27 14.15 -1.67
C ALA A 259 22.73 15.02 -0.51
N THR A 260 21.41 15.07 -0.25
CA THR A 260 20.82 15.59 1.02
C THR A 260 19.59 14.77 1.46
N THR A 261 19.77 13.45 1.39
CA THR A 261 19.25 12.37 2.26
C THR A 261 17.80 12.43 2.81
N ALA A 262 16.79 12.38 1.95
CA ALA A 262 15.51 11.78 2.35
C ALA A 262 15.58 10.25 2.13
N LYS A 263 15.59 9.47 3.21
CA LYS A 263 15.60 8.00 3.17
C LYS A 263 14.17 7.51 2.92
N VAL A 264 13.94 6.84 1.79
CA VAL A 264 12.69 6.13 1.53
C VAL A 264 12.82 4.70 2.05
N ASP A 265 12.00 4.33 3.01
CA ASP A 265 12.01 2.99 3.59
C ASP A 265 11.27 1.99 2.68
N THR A 266 11.96 0.98 2.17
CA THR A 266 11.32 -0.16 1.50
C THR A 266 10.60 -1.03 2.53
N LEU A 267 9.27 -0.89 2.59
CA LEU A 267 8.41 -1.59 3.56
C LEU A 267 8.43 -3.11 3.33
N TYR A 268 8.30 -3.53 2.08
CA TYR A 268 8.28 -4.93 1.66
C TYR A 268 8.79 -5.08 0.22
N SER A 269 9.25 -6.27 -0.14
CA SER A 269 9.66 -6.61 -1.51
C SER A 269 8.88 -7.83 -1.97
N PHE A 270 7.98 -7.63 -2.93
CA PHE A 270 7.22 -8.69 -3.57
C PHE A 270 8.07 -9.31 -4.68
N ALA A 271 8.25 -10.63 -4.63
CA ALA A 271 9.07 -11.35 -5.60
C ALA A 271 8.26 -11.83 -6.80
N ASN A 272 6.98 -12.10 -6.61
CA ASN A 272 6.09 -12.69 -7.61
C ASN A 272 4.73 -11.97 -7.65
N PRO A 273 3.99 -12.10 -8.77
CA PRO A 273 2.57 -11.82 -8.80
C PRO A 273 1.81 -12.59 -7.71
N GLU A 274 0.79 -11.96 -7.15
CA GLU A 274 -0.06 -12.48 -6.07
C GLU A 274 0.64 -12.66 -4.71
N ASP A 275 1.90 -12.25 -4.57
CA ASP A 275 2.54 -12.19 -3.25
C ASP A 275 1.78 -11.20 -2.36
N VAL A 276 1.60 -11.58 -1.09
CA VAL A 276 0.85 -10.82 -0.08
C VAL A 276 1.74 -10.55 1.12
N CYS A 277 1.72 -9.32 1.61
CA CYS A 277 2.19 -9.00 2.95
C CYS A 277 1.04 -8.46 3.81
N THR A 278 1.15 -8.61 5.13
CA THR A 278 0.24 -8.02 6.10
C THR A 278 0.91 -6.81 6.73
N VAL A 279 0.21 -5.70 6.79
CA VAL A 279 0.63 -4.48 7.47
C VAL A 279 -0.28 -4.28 8.67
N THR A 280 0.31 -4.17 9.85
CA THR A 280 -0.38 -3.69 11.05
C THR A 280 0.13 -2.29 11.37
N ALA A 281 -0.74 -1.31 11.20
CA ALA A 281 -0.47 0.08 11.54
C ALA A 281 -0.81 0.34 13.01
N TYR A 282 0.01 1.15 13.68
CA TYR A 282 -0.23 1.66 15.02
C TYR A 282 -0.08 3.17 15.02
N ILE A 283 -0.96 3.87 15.76
CA ILE A 283 -0.83 5.30 16.05
C ILE A 283 -0.99 5.49 17.55
N TRP A 284 -0.04 6.14 18.20
CA TRP A 284 -0.08 6.38 19.65
C TRP A 284 0.41 7.79 19.99
N MET A 285 0.06 8.24 21.20
CA MET A 285 0.68 9.39 21.83
C MET A 285 1.90 8.92 22.62
N GLU A 286 3.09 9.41 22.28
CA GLU A 286 4.33 9.02 22.95
C GLU A 286 4.41 9.61 24.37
N GLY A 287 4.79 8.78 25.34
CA GLY A 287 4.83 9.15 26.75
C GLY A 287 6.22 9.22 27.38
N CYS A 288 7.24 8.66 26.73
CA CYS A 288 8.60 8.59 27.25
C CYS A 288 9.56 9.57 26.57
N ASP A 289 9.32 9.88 25.29
CA ASP A 289 10.17 10.79 24.52
C ASP A 289 9.93 12.24 24.91
N GLU A 290 10.96 12.89 25.44
CA GLU A 290 10.95 14.30 25.84
C GLU A 290 10.62 15.23 24.65
N ASP A 291 11.00 14.85 23.44
CA ASP A 291 10.74 15.63 22.24
C ASP A 291 9.29 15.46 21.74
N CYS A 292 8.58 14.42 22.20
CA CYS A 292 7.20 14.08 21.80
C CYS A 292 6.20 13.99 22.98
N THR A 293 6.31 14.85 23.99
CA THR A 293 5.48 14.73 25.22
C THR A 293 4.10 15.40 25.12
N ALA A 294 3.12 14.84 25.83
CA ALA A 294 1.79 15.44 26.03
C ALA A 294 1.78 16.76 26.80
N ALA A 295 2.92 17.18 27.38
CA ALA A 295 3.06 18.52 27.98
C ALA A 295 2.83 19.65 26.96
N ASN A 296 2.88 19.34 25.67
CA ASN A 296 2.59 20.28 24.61
C ASN A 296 1.08 20.48 24.41
N ILE A 297 0.22 19.51 24.79
CA ILE A 297 -1.23 19.58 24.57
C ILE A 297 -1.84 20.67 25.44
N THR A 298 -2.15 21.80 24.82
CA THR A 298 -2.75 22.99 25.45
C THR A 298 -4.26 22.85 25.70
N THR A 299 -4.91 21.84 25.11
CA THR A 299 -6.37 21.70 25.10
C THR A 299 -6.80 20.25 25.36
N LEU A 300 -7.59 20.01 26.41
CA LEU A 300 -7.97 18.66 26.88
C LEU A 300 -9.37 18.20 26.41
N THR A 301 -9.99 18.91 25.48
CA THR A 301 -11.37 18.60 25.03
C THR A 301 -11.38 17.64 23.85
N GLY A 302 -12.20 16.58 23.91
CA GLY A 302 -12.30 15.55 22.85
C GLY A 302 -12.79 16.04 21.48
N GLU A 303 -13.35 17.24 21.37
CA GLU A 303 -13.69 17.85 20.07
C GLU A 303 -12.48 18.45 19.34
N ALA A 304 -11.44 18.87 20.08
CA ALA A 304 -10.22 19.50 19.55
C ALA A 304 -9.09 18.50 19.27
N ASN A 305 -9.23 17.25 19.74
CA ASN A 305 -8.19 16.21 19.70
C ASN A 305 -8.66 15.02 18.86
N LYS A 306 -8.90 15.26 17.57
CA LYS A 306 -9.20 14.21 16.58
C LYS A 306 -7.98 13.97 15.71
N ILE A 307 -7.83 12.78 15.16
CA ILE A 307 -6.74 12.46 14.22
C ILE A 307 -7.39 11.99 12.92
N ASN A 308 -6.97 12.56 11.81
CA ASN A 308 -7.18 11.98 10.49
C ASN A 308 -5.90 11.27 10.08
N ALA A 309 -6.01 9.97 9.84
CA ALA A 309 -4.91 9.15 9.37
C ALA A 309 -5.29 8.51 8.04
N VAL A 310 -4.42 8.67 7.06
CA VAL A 310 -4.48 8.11 5.72
C VAL A 310 -3.11 7.52 5.43
N PHE A 311 -3.07 6.27 5.03
CA PHE A 311 -1.84 5.60 4.60
C PHE A 311 -1.90 5.41 3.09
N GLY A 312 -1.06 6.13 2.36
CA GLY A 312 -0.86 5.96 0.93
C GLY A 312 0.23 4.93 0.67
N PHE A 313 0.05 4.08 -0.33
CA PHE A 313 1.06 3.09 -0.73
C PHE A 313 1.31 3.14 -2.24
N CYS A 314 2.56 2.95 -2.63
CA CYS A 314 2.94 2.84 -4.03
C CYS A 314 3.92 1.70 -4.26
N ALA A 315 3.93 1.19 -5.50
CA ALA A 315 4.91 0.23 -5.98
C ALA A 315 6.08 0.95 -6.69
N GLY A 316 7.30 0.49 -6.45
CA GLY A 316 8.49 0.84 -7.24
C GLY A 316 9.19 -0.39 -7.81
N ALA A 317 10.08 -0.18 -8.78
CA ALA A 317 10.84 -1.26 -9.38
C ALA A 317 11.70 -2.01 -8.34
N THR A 318 11.87 -3.31 -8.57
CA THR A 318 12.90 -4.11 -7.92
C THR A 318 14.26 -3.67 -8.47
N ASN A 319 15.13 -3.11 -7.61
CA ASN A 319 16.52 -2.81 -7.99
C ASN A 319 17.28 -4.09 -8.35
#